data_AF-A0A6M3KVK0-F1
#
_entry.id   AF-A0A6M3KVK0-F1
#
_cell.length_a   1.000
_cell.length_b   1.000
_cell.length_c   1.000
_cell.angle_alpha   90.00
_cell.angle_beta   90.00
_cell.angle_gamma   90.00
#
_symmetry.space_group_name_H-M   'P 1'
#
loop_
_entity.id
_entity.type
_entity.pdbx_description
1 polymer ?
#
loop_
_entity_poly.entity_id
_entity_poly.type
_entity_poly.pdbx_seq_one_letter_code
_entity_poly.pdbx_strand_id
1 'polypeptide(L)'
;MGRPMEYKTLEHLGKLVQVRPWHRAMARMVATGARPMEIAGAFDYSNSQVTKILESPLFQAEVARIEAQADAEAVSIRSDLQQMSHRAIEILDETLDIPVSDWEDRNKKINAAFGILDRAGYSKKEQPQEHKHLHLHAEVKSMSDEELLKDVLELTNVEVENS
;
A
#
# COMPACT_ATOMS: atom_id res chain seq x y z
N MET A 1 -27.24 28.37 -18.02
CA MET A 1 -26.71 28.97 -19.26
C MET A 1 -25.19 28.82 -19.25
N GLY A 2 -24.66 27.63 -19.57
CA GLY A 2 -23.21 27.41 -19.71
C GLY A 2 -22.76 27.88 -21.09
N ARG A 3 -21.65 28.62 -21.17
CA ARG A 3 -21.10 29.04 -22.46
C ARG A 3 -20.65 27.80 -23.24
N PRO A 4 -21.10 27.58 -24.49
CA PRO A 4 -20.51 26.56 -25.33
C PRO A 4 -19.06 26.96 -25.60
N MET A 5 -18.13 26.08 -25.22
CA MET A 5 -16.70 26.21 -25.55
C MET A 5 -16.53 25.96 -27.05
N GLU A 6 -16.80 27.00 -27.84
CA GLU A 6 -16.33 27.08 -29.22
C GLU A 6 -14.79 27.09 -29.21
N TYR A 7 -14.16 26.56 -30.28
CA TYR A 7 -12.70 26.46 -30.53
C TYR A 7 -11.92 25.21 -30.07
N LYS A 8 -12.52 24.03 -29.88
CA LYS A 8 -11.76 22.75 -29.78
C LYS A 8 -11.55 22.08 -31.15
N THR A 9 -11.11 22.81 -32.17
CA THR A 9 -10.66 22.22 -33.45
C THR A 9 -9.21 21.74 -33.34
N LEU A 10 -8.92 20.53 -33.84
CA LEU A 10 -7.69 19.75 -33.63
C LEU A 10 -6.38 20.39 -34.14
N GLU A 11 -6.46 21.44 -34.97
CA GLU A 11 -5.32 22.10 -35.62
C GLU A 11 -4.67 23.22 -34.76
N HIS A 12 -5.31 23.62 -33.66
CA HIS A 12 -4.93 24.77 -32.83
C HIS A 12 -4.18 24.37 -31.55
N LEU A 13 -4.10 23.06 -31.27
CA LEU A 13 -3.27 22.53 -30.20
C LEU A 13 -1.81 22.51 -30.69
N GLY A 14 -1.23 23.70 -30.85
CA GLY A 14 0.21 23.87 -30.95
C GLY A 14 0.91 23.34 -29.69
N LYS A 15 2.24 23.31 -29.71
CA LYS A 15 3.03 22.97 -28.51
C LYS A 15 2.50 23.74 -27.30
N LEU A 16 2.25 23.06 -26.19
CA LEU A 16 1.77 23.72 -24.96
C LEU A 16 2.82 24.75 -24.53
N VAL A 17 2.45 26.03 -24.61
CA VAL A 17 3.32 27.15 -24.21
C VAL A 17 3.26 27.39 -22.70
N GLN A 18 2.11 27.08 -22.07
CA GLN A 18 1.88 27.32 -20.65
C GLN A 18 0.95 26.29 -20.01
N VAL A 19 1.29 25.84 -18.80
CA VAL A 19 0.44 24.95 -17.99
C VAL A 19 -0.71 25.76 -17.38
N ARG A 20 -1.92 25.51 -17.87
CA ARG A 20 -3.17 26.06 -17.29
C ARG A 20 -3.66 25.23 -16.10
N PRO A 21 -4.52 25.77 -15.21
CA PRO A 21 -5.01 25.04 -14.04
C PRO A 21 -5.63 23.67 -14.33
N TRP A 22 -6.35 23.52 -15.44
CA TRP A 22 -6.95 22.24 -15.84
C TRP A 22 -5.91 21.20 -16.29
N HIS A 23 -4.78 21.63 -16.88
CA HIS A 23 -3.67 20.73 -17.16
C HIS A 23 -3.04 20.21 -15.87
N ARG A 24 -2.98 21.02 -14.81
CA ARG A 24 -2.52 20.55 -13.49
C ARG A 24 -3.46 19.49 -12.92
N ALA A 25 -4.77 19.66 -13.09
CA ALA A 25 -5.75 18.65 -12.70
C ALA A 25 -5.56 17.33 -13.48
N MET A 26 -5.34 17.41 -14.80
CA MET A 26 -4.98 16.24 -15.61
C MET A 26 -3.66 15.60 -15.17
N ALA A 27 -2.63 16.41 -14.89
CA ALA A 27 -1.32 15.93 -14.46
C ALA A 27 -1.39 15.17 -13.12
N ARG A 28 -2.26 15.61 -12.20
CA ARG A 28 -2.55 14.86 -10.97
C ARG A 28 -3.19 13.49 -11.26
N MET A 29 -4.16 13.45 -12.17
CA MET A 29 -4.78 12.15 -12.56
C MET A 29 -3.74 11.21 -13.17
N VAL A 30 -2.83 11.74 -14.00
CA VAL A 30 -1.73 10.97 -14.59
C VAL A 30 -0.77 10.45 -13.51
N ALA A 31 -0.35 11.31 -12.57
CA ALA A 31 0.51 10.92 -11.45
C ALA A 31 -0.14 9.84 -10.56
N THR A 32 -1.47 9.80 -10.46
CA THR A 32 -2.21 8.73 -9.77
C THR A 32 -2.42 7.46 -10.61
N GLY A 33 -1.93 7.43 -11.85
CA GLY A 33 -2.01 6.26 -12.74
C GLY A 33 -3.27 6.18 -13.62
N ALA A 34 -4.03 7.27 -13.78
CA ALA A 34 -5.22 7.29 -14.64
C ALA A 34 -4.85 7.08 -16.12
N ARG A 35 -5.68 6.31 -16.82
CA ARG A 35 -5.50 6.01 -18.25
C ARG A 35 -5.95 7.20 -19.11
N PRO A 36 -5.36 7.40 -20.31
CA PRO A 36 -5.78 8.47 -21.22
C PRO A 36 -7.28 8.49 -21.56
N MET A 37 -7.91 7.30 -21.60
CA MET A 37 -9.35 7.16 -21.83
C MET A 37 -10.20 7.74 -20.68
N GLU A 38 -9.76 7.56 -19.44
CA GLU A 38 -10.44 8.06 -18.24
C GLU A 38 -10.30 9.58 -18.15
N ILE A 39 -9.11 10.09 -18.47
CA ILE A 39 -8.83 11.53 -18.54
C ILE A 39 -9.66 12.17 -19.67
N ALA A 40 -9.76 11.53 -20.83
CA ALA A 40 -10.59 12.01 -21.94
C ALA A 40 -12.06 12.16 -21.52
N GLY A 41 -12.61 11.16 -20.82
CA GLY A 41 -13.97 11.19 -20.28
C GLY A 41 -14.17 12.24 -19.18
N ALA A 42 -13.17 12.48 -18.33
CA ALA A 42 -13.28 13.45 -17.23
C ALA A 42 -13.22 14.93 -17.68
N PHE A 43 -12.57 15.22 -18.81
CA PHE A 43 -12.32 16.59 -19.27
C PHE A 43 -12.96 16.94 -20.63
N ASP A 44 -13.85 16.08 -21.14
CA ASP A 44 -14.52 16.23 -22.44
C ASP A 44 -13.54 16.51 -23.58
N TYR A 45 -12.46 15.73 -23.66
CA TYR A 45 -11.48 15.76 -24.74
C TYR A 45 -11.50 14.46 -25.53
N SER A 46 -11.09 14.51 -26.80
CA SER A 46 -10.83 13.27 -27.53
C SER A 46 -9.56 12.61 -27.00
N ASN A 47 -9.49 11.28 -27.10
CA ASN A 47 -8.29 10.53 -26.69
C ASN A 47 -7.04 11.05 -27.43
N SER A 48 -7.18 11.37 -28.72
CA SER A 48 -6.10 11.97 -29.52
C SER A 48 -5.61 13.33 -28.98
N GLN A 49 -6.51 14.15 -28.46
CA GLN A 49 -6.14 15.44 -27.83
C GLN A 49 -5.42 15.22 -26.51
N VAL A 50 -5.88 14.28 -25.70
CA VAL A 50 -5.21 13.91 -24.45
C VAL A 50 -3.80 13.39 -24.73
N THR A 51 -3.62 12.48 -25.69
CA THR A 51 -2.28 11.99 -26.06
C THR A 51 -1.34 13.12 -26.46
N LYS A 52 -1.78 14.06 -27.30
CA LYS A 52 -0.98 15.24 -27.67
C LYS A 52 -0.58 16.11 -26.46
N ILE A 53 -1.45 16.22 -25.46
CA ILE A 53 -1.18 16.94 -24.21
C ILE A 53 -0.14 16.17 -23.38
N LEU A 54 -0.29 14.85 -23.24
CA LEU A 54 0.62 13.98 -22.49
C LEU A 54 2.03 13.91 -23.09
N GLU A 55 2.13 13.96 -24.43
CA GLU A 55 3.40 14.00 -25.16
C GLU A 55 4.12 15.35 -25.06
N SER A 56 3.46 16.38 -24.55
CA SER A 56 4.07 17.70 -24.44
C SER A 56 5.15 17.74 -23.35
N PRO A 57 6.38 18.20 -23.66
CA PRO A 57 7.46 18.30 -22.68
C PRO A 57 7.11 19.14 -21.45
N LEU A 58 6.32 20.21 -21.64
CA LEU A 58 5.88 21.08 -20.56
C LEU A 58 4.93 20.36 -19.60
N PHE A 59 4.09 19.48 -20.13
CA PHE A 59 3.16 18.69 -19.33
C PHE A 59 3.89 17.59 -18.56
N GLN A 60 4.83 16.90 -19.23
CA GLN A 60 5.69 15.90 -18.58
C GLN A 60 6.51 16.52 -17.43
N ALA A 61 7.04 17.73 -17.60
CA ALA A 61 7.73 18.45 -16.53
C ALA A 61 6.80 18.73 -15.33
N GLU A 62 5.53 19.05 -15.56
CA GLU A 62 4.57 19.27 -14.48
C GLU A 62 4.19 17.95 -13.78
N VAL A 63 4.03 16.85 -14.52
CA VAL A 63 3.80 15.51 -13.92
C VAL A 63 4.98 15.14 -13.03
N ALA A 64 6.21 15.23 -13.56
CA ALA A 64 7.42 14.94 -12.79
C ALA A 64 7.56 15.84 -11.55
N ARG A 65 7.16 17.12 -11.64
CA ARG A 65 7.12 18.03 -10.49
C ARG A 65 6.12 17.57 -9.41
N ILE A 66 4.96 17.07 -9.81
CA ILE A 66 3.94 16.55 -8.88
C ILE A 66 4.42 15.25 -8.23
N GLU A 67 5.00 14.34 -9.00
CA GLU A 67 5.58 13.09 -8.50
C GLU A 67 6.70 13.38 -7.49
N ALA A 68 7.63 14.27 -7.83
CA ALA A 68 8.70 14.68 -6.92
C ALA A 68 8.18 15.33 -5.63
N GLN A 69 7.08 16.08 -5.71
CA GLN A 69 6.43 16.65 -4.53
C GLN A 69 5.79 15.55 -3.66
N ALA A 70 5.11 14.58 -4.26
CA ALA A 70 4.52 13.45 -3.55
C ALA A 70 5.59 12.60 -2.85
N ASP A 71 6.72 12.35 -3.52
CA ASP A 71 7.87 11.65 -2.93
C ASP A 71 8.47 12.44 -1.75
N ALA A 72 8.63 13.75 -1.88
CA ALA A 72 9.11 14.60 -0.80
C ALA A 72 8.16 14.59 0.41
N GLU A 73 6.84 14.64 0.17
CA GLU A 73 5.81 14.52 1.22
C GLU A 73 5.88 13.14 1.90
N ALA A 74 6.05 12.05 1.14
CA ALA A 74 6.21 10.71 1.70
C ALA A 74 7.47 10.59 2.58
N VAL A 75 8.59 11.18 2.17
CA VAL A 75 9.82 11.26 2.96
C VAL A 75 9.60 12.06 4.24
N SER A 76 8.89 13.20 4.16
CA SER A 76 8.54 14.00 5.34
C SER A 76 7.70 13.20 6.34
N ILE A 77 6.65 12.53 5.87
CA ILE A 77 5.78 11.70 6.74
C ILE A 77 6.60 10.62 7.44
N ARG A 78 7.57 9.99 6.75
CA ARG A 78 8.44 8.99 7.36
C ARG A 78 9.30 9.59 8.48
N SER A 79 9.87 10.78 8.26
CA SER A 79 10.63 11.50 9.28
C SER A 79 9.77 11.86 10.49
N ASP A 80 8.57 12.40 10.25
CA ASP A 80 7.64 12.77 11.31
C ASP A 80 7.22 11.54 12.13
N LEU A 81 6.99 10.42 11.46
CA LEU A 81 6.62 9.17 12.10
C LEU A 81 7.77 8.61 12.95
N GLN A 82 9.02 8.76 12.52
CA GLN A 82 10.18 8.43 13.35
C GLN A 82 10.24 9.30 14.61
N GLN A 83 10.04 10.62 14.49
CA GLN A 83 10.00 11.50 15.66
C GLN A 83 8.87 11.14 16.63
N MET A 84 7.68 10.85 16.10
CA MET A 84 6.55 10.37 16.88
C MET A 84 6.84 9.03 17.58
N SER A 85 7.59 8.12 16.94
CA SER A 85 7.98 6.85 17.55
C SER A 85 8.92 7.05 18.75
N HIS A 86 9.86 8.00 18.68
CA HIS A 86 10.71 8.35 19.81
C HIS A 86 9.87 8.89 20.97
N ARG A 87 8.93 9.80 20.69
CA ARG A 87 8.02 10.33 21.71
C ARG A 87 7.10 9.25 22.30
N ALA A 88 6.66 8.29 21.49
CA ALA A 88 5.85 7.17 21.96
C ALA A 88 6.63 6.28 22.94
N ILE A 89 7.92 6.04 22.71
CA ILE A 89 8.79 5.31 23.64
C ILE A 89 8.94 6.08 24.96
N GLU A 90 9.17 7.40 24.91
CA GLU A 90 9.24 8.24 26.11
C GLU A 90 7.94 8.18 26.92
N ILE A 91 6.78 8.24 26.26
CA ILE A 91 5.48 8.11 26.94
C ILE A 91 5.36 6.73 27.62
N LEU A 92 5.80 5.65 26.96
CA LEU A 92 5.77 4.33 27.57
C LEU A 92 6.67 4.29 28.82
N ASP A 93 7.88 4.84 28.75
CA ASP A 93 8.82 4.93 29.87
C ASP A 93 8.24 5.76 31.03
N GLU A 94 7.76 6.98 30.75
CA GLU A 94 7.09 7.86 31.71
C GLU A 94 5.91 7.14 32.39
N THR A 95 5.12 6.35 31.63
CA THR A 95 3.99 5.61 32.20
C THR A 95 4.37 4.42 33.08
N LEU A 96 5.61 3.94 33.05
CA LEU A 96 6.08 2.89 33.98
C LEU A 96 6.26 3.42 35.41
N ASP A 97 6.65 4.69 35.54
CA ASP A 97 6.96 5.33 36.83
C ASP A 97 5.76 6.01 37.52
N ILE A 98 4.63 6.15 36.81
CA ILE A 98 3.43 6.82 37.36
C ILE A 98 2.66 5.89 38.32
N PRO A 99 2.31 6.35 39.54
CA PRO A 99 1.52 5.58 40.49
C PRO A 99 0.14 5.19 39.96
N VAL A 100 -0.37 4.04 40.42
CA VAL A 100 -1.55 3.31 39.92
C VAL A 100 -2.89 4.06 40.07
N SER A 101 -2.90 5.28 40.62
CA SER A 101 -4.11 6.05 40.91
C SER A 101 -4.92 6.45 39.68
N ASP A 102 -4.33 6.43 38.48
CA ASP A 102 -5.00 6.85 37.23
C ASP A 102 -4.82 5.83 36.08
N TRP A 103 -5.33 4.61 36.31
CA TRP A 103 -5.15 3.48 35.38
C TRP A 103 -5.81 3.69 34.02
N GLU A 104 -6.94 4.42 33.96
CA GLU A 104 -7.68 4.62 32.72
C GLU A 104 -6.94 5.57 31.76
N ASP A 105 -6.41 6.69 32.27
CA ASP A 105 -5.61 7.62 31.48
C ASP A 105 -4.29 6.98 31.02
N ARG A 106 -3.66 6.20 31.90
CA ARG A 106 -2.46 5.41 31.57
C ARG A 106 -2.72 4.45 30.41
N ASN A 107 -3.80 3.69 30.45
CA ASN A 107 -4.11 2.72 29.40
C ASN A 107 -4.38 3.42 28.04
N LYS A 108 -5.04 4.59 28.04
CA LYS A 108 -5.24 5.39 26.81
C LYS A 108 -3.91 5.84 26.21
N LYS A 109 -2.97 6.34 27.03
CA LYS A 109 -1.63 6.76 26.59
C LYS A 109 -0.82 5.59 26.03
N ILE A 110 -0.83 4.45 26.71
CA ILE A 110 -0.13 3.23 26.26
C ILE A 110 -0.69 2.73 24.93
N ASN A 111 -2.02 2.67 24.77
CA ASN A 111 -2.66 2.25 23.52
C ASN A 111 -2.34 3.19 22.36
N ALA A 112 -2.34 4.50 22.61
CA ALA A 112 -1.94 5.49 21.61
C ALA A 112 -0.46 5.33 21.19
N ALA A 113 0.43 5.12 22.17
CA ALA A 113 1.85 4.90 21.92
C ALA A 113 2.11 3.62 21.10
N PHE A 114 1.49 2.49 21.45
CA PHE A 114 1.58 1.26 20.65
C PHE A 114 1.02 1.45 19.23
N GLY A 115 -0.09 2.16 19.07
CA GLY A 115 -0.64 2.45 17.75
C GLY A 115 0.30 3.27 16.86
N ILE A 116 1.15 4.14 17.44
CA ILE A 116 2.18 4.87 16.69
C ILE A 116 3.35 3.92 16.34
N LEU A 117 3.78 3.10 17.29
CA LEU A 117 4.88 2.15 17.11
C LEU A 117 4.57 1.07 16.06
N ASP A 118 3.33 0.56 16.03
CA ASP A 118 2.90 -0.40 15.00
C ASP A 118 2.99 0.21 13.60
N ARG A 119 2.57 1.47 13.44
CA ARG A 119 2.68 2.20 12.17
C ARG A 119 4.13 2.51 11.79
N ALA A 120 5.03 2.59 12.78
CA ALA A 120 6.47 2.72 12.56
C ALA A 120 7.16 1.39 12.20
N GLY A 121 6.42 0.28 12.20
CA GLY A 121 6.94 -1.03 11.88
C GLY A 121 7.57 -1.77 13.07
N TYR A 122 7.31 -1.32 14.30
CA TYR A 122 7.70 -2.05 15.52
C TYR A 122 6.68 -3.11 15.95
N SER A 123 5.73 -3.46 15.08
CA SER A 123 4.74 -4.49 15.35
C SER A 123 5.38 -5.87 15.52
N LYS A 124 4.73 -6.72 16.31
CA LYS A 124 5.18 -8.10 16.52
C LYS A 124 5.13 -8.84 15.19
N LYS A 125 6.28 -9.32 14.72
CA LYS A 125 6.35 -10.18 13.54
C LYS A 125 5.58 -11.46 13.85
N GLU A 126 4.45 -11.66 13.19
CA GLU A 126 3.78 -12.96 13.19
C GLU A 126 4.76 -13.98 12.60
N GLN A 127 5.05 -15.03 13.36
CA GLN A 127 5.77 -16.15 12.80
C GLN A 127 4.91 -16.73 11.66
N PRO A 128 5.50 -17.07 10.51
CA PRO A 128 4.75 -17.68 9.43
C PRO A 128 4.07 -18.93 9.99
N GLN A 129 2.74 -18.92 10.04
CA GLN A 129 2.00 -20.14 10.29
C GLN A 129 2.30 -21.05 9.10
N GLU A 130 3.15 -22.06 9.31
CA GLU A 130 3.32 -23.13 8.35
C GLU A 130 1.97 -23.80 8.16
N HIS A 131 1.24 -23.40 7.12
CA HIS A 131 0.12 -24.17 6.63
C HIS A 131 0.68 -25.46 6.04
N LYS A 132 0.89 -26.45 6.91
CA LYS A 132 1.20 -27.82 6.51
C LYS A 132 -0.05 -28.35 5.79
N HIS A 133 -0.09 -28.13 4.48
CA HIS A 133 -1.10 -28.72 3.63
C HIS A 133 -0.87 -30.24 3.62
N LEU A 134 -1.72 -30.96 4.35
CA LEU A 134 -1.81 -32.41 4.24
C LEU A 134 -2.32 -32.72 2.83
N HIS A 135 -1.43 -33.17 1.95
CA HIS A 135 -1.82 -33.77 0.69
C HIS A 135 -2.56 -35.08 1.01
N LEU A 136 -3.88 -35.11 0.80
CA LEU A 136 -4.61 -36.38 0.75
C LEU A 136 -4.08 -37.16 -0.47
N HIS A 137 -3.28 -38.20 -0.21
CA HIS A 137 -2.91 -39.16 -1.24
C HIS A 137 -4.17 -39.91 -1.67
N ALA A 138 -4.59 -39.68 -2.93
CA ALA A 138 -5.73 -40.35 -3.54
C ALA A 138 -5.57 -41.89 -3.65
N GLU A 139 -4.38 -42.42 -3.35
CA GLU A 139 -4.04 -43.85 -3.42
C GLU A 139 -4.58 -44.69 -2.25
N VAL A 140 -4.98 -44.09 -1.12
CA VAL A 140 -5.52 -44.82 0.03
C VAL A 140 -6.82 -45.58 -0.31
N LYS A 141 -7.58 -45.11 -1.30
CA LYS A 141 -8.82 -45.79 -1.73
C LYS A 141 -8.57 -47.08 -2.53
N SER A 142 -7.35 -47.30 -3.01
CA SER A 142 -6.97 -48.49 -3.79
C SER A 142 -6.06 -49.44 -3.02
N MET A 143 -5.66 -49.10 -1.81
CA MET A 143 -4.84 -49.97 -0.96
C MET A 143 -5.73 -51.02 -0.29
N SER A 144 -5.23 -52.24 -0.23
CA SER A 144 -5.83 -53.29 0.59
C SER A 144 -5.61 -52.99 2.08
N ASP A 145 -6.48 -53.50 2.94
CA ASP A 145 -6.38 -53.31 4.40
C ASP A 145 -5.02 -53.77 4.97
N GLU A 146 -4.37 -54.75 4.33
CA GLU A 146 -3.03 -55.24 4.69
C GLU A 146 -1.92 -54.23 4.37
N GLU A 147 -2.02 -53.54 3.24
CA GLU A 147 -1.07 -52.50 2.83
C GLU A 147 -1.20 -51.26 3.72
N LEU A 148 -2.44 -50.88 4.08
CA LEU A 148 -2.70 -49.78 5.01
C LEU A 148 -2.14 -50.07 6.40
N LEU A 149 -2.29 -51.29 6.89
CA LEU A 149 -1.76 -51.69 8.19
C LEU A 149 -0.23 -51.60 8.21
N LYS A 150 0.43 -52.01 7.11
CA LYS A 150 1.88 -51.96 6.99
C LYS A 150 2.41 -50.52 6.93
N ASP A 151 1.76 -49.65 6.16
CA ASP A 151 2.11 -48.22 6.07
C ASP A 151 1.98 -47.50 7.42
N VAL A 152 0.91 -47.79 8.17
CA VAL A 152 0.69 -47.21 9.50
C VAL A 152 1.71 -47.73 10.52
N LEU A 153 2.11 -49.00 10.42
CA LEU A 153 3.16 -49.58 11.26
C LEU A 153 4.55 -49.01 10.94
N GLU A 154 4.84 -48.72 9.66
CA GLU A 154 6.08 -48.05 9.26
C GLU A 154 6.12 -46.59 9.76
N LEU A 155 4.99 -45.87 9.72
CA LEU A 155 4.90 -44.51 10.25
C LEU A 155 5.04 -44.44 11.78
N THR A 156 4.62 -45.47 12.51
CA THR A 156 4.70 -45.50 13.98
C THR A 156 6.03 -46.04 14.52
N ASN A 157 6.80 -46.80 13.71
CA ASN A 157 8.09 -47.35 14.11
C ASN A 157 9.31 -46.44 13.84
N VAL A 158 9.13 -45.22 13.31
CA VAL A 158 10.25 -44.29 13.02
C VAL A 158 10.69 -43.44 14.24
N GLU A 159 10.08 -43.62 15.43
CA GLU A 159 10.46 -42.83 16.63
C GLU A 159 11.00 -43.67 17.82
N VAL A 160 11.81 -44.71 17.58
CA VAL A 160 12.66 -45.28 18.65
C VAL A 160 14.04 -45.67 18.15
N GLU A 161 14.80 -44.74 17.56
CA GLU A 161 16.25 -44.85 17.49
C GLU A 161 16.89 -43.46 17.33
N ASN A 162 16.94 -42.72 18.44
CA ASN A 162 17.95 -41.69 18.73
C ASN A 162 17.87 -41.37 20.23
N SER A 163 18.48 -42.23 21.05
CA SER A 163 18.92 -41.94 22.42
C SER A 163 20.39 -42.31 22.55
#